data_AF-A0A8J8NE02-F1
#
_entry.id   AF-A0A8J8NE02-F1
#
_cell.length_a   1.000
_cell.length_b   1.000
_cell.length_c   1.000
_cell.angle_alpha   90.00
_cell.angle_beta   90.00
_cell.angle_gamma   90.00
#
_symmetry.space_group_name_H-M   'P 1'
#
loop_
_entity.id
_entity.type
_entity.pdbx_description
1 polymer ?
#
loop_
_entity_poly.entity_id
_entity_poly.type
_entity_poly.pdbx_seq_one_letter_code
_entity_poly.pdbx_strand_id
1 'polypeptide(L)'
;MPNKANRPQQRNPQESSSSCCNYFIIFVSILLLSSSIACLILTIRMRTSDLWHLLSDINSPDKSANAKKWVFLTILGISIGAILVALGGVISAKVNHKCLLSLYSLGMIASLVALFIGGGLLIAADVTAGQALDNYCNNQTLEGLSRYFTPALRGLESLSIAEEKYMCSALCPCSQSMKEQGYPQSLVYTGLMTSFDQCLTKAGLEQPPPEAVSLLTKLETADSCSGLCLPSKFWATRDMESLKPPQSGCKKAIRNKFTGVFGWLGVAMLITGGIMVAGMVGVCSKLCRSPSIDGRREVQADLGSSEEVVSVQKKVSDDVWSKDTYLDTAETPRGRFGRRL
;
A
#
# COMPACT_ATOMS: atom_id res chain seq x y z
N MET A 1 49.32 -51.64 31.85
CA MET A 1 48.84 -50.25 31.65
C MET A 1 48.29 -50.15 30.22
N PRO A 2 46.96 -50.05 30.01
CA PRO A 2 46.41 -50.00 28.66
C PRO A 2 46.50 -48.58 28.09
N ASN A 3 46.98 -48.50 26.84
CA ASN A 3 47.08 -47.28 26.05
C ASN A 3 45.69 -46.68 25.78
N LYS A 4 45.42 -45.47 26.28
CA LYS A 4 44.28 -44.65 25.87
C LYS A 4 44.50 -44.23 24.41
N ALA A 5 43.92 -44.98 23.48
CA ALA A 5 43.86 -44.62 22.09
C ALA A 5 43.06 -43.32 21.92
N ASN A 6 43.72 -42.25 21.46
CA ASN A 6 43.09 -41.01 21.01
C ASN A 6 42.17 -41.34 19.82
N ARG A 7 40.85 -41.48 20.08
CA ARG A 7 39.88 -41.48 18.98
C ARG A 7 39.82 -40.07 18.41
N PRO A 8 39.97 -39.89 17.09
CA PRO A 8 39.83 -38.58 16.48
C PRO A 8 38.43 -38.05 16.78
N GLN A 9 38.35 -36.86 17.37
CA GLN A 9 37.11 -36.10 17.49
C GLN A 9 36.58 -35.87 16.07
N GLN A 10 35.63 -36.71 15.64
CA GLN A 10 34.79 -36.40 14.50
C GLN A 10 34.00 -35.15 14.87
N ARG A 11 34.47 -33.98 14.41
CA ARG A 11 33.67 -32.76 14.42
C ARG A 11 32.39 -33.06 13.65
N ASN A 12 31.26 -33.02 14.35
CA ASN A 12 29.96 -33.24 13.77
C ASN A 12 29.76 -32.25 12.61
N PRO A 13 29.54 -32.72 11.36
CA PRO A 13 29.27 -31.86 10.21
C PRO A 13 27.94 -31.10 10.30
N GLN A 14 27.21 -31.19 11.43
CA GLN A 14 25.92 -30.55 11.64
C GLN A 14 25.99 -29.04 11.92
N GLU A 15 27.13 -28.47 12.33
CA GLU A 15 27.22 -27.05 12.68
C GLU A 15 27.24 -26.09 11.47
N SER A 16 27.68 -26.52 10.29
CA SER A 16 27.85 -25.59 9.15
C SER A 16 26.54 -25.25 8.43
N SER A 17 25.53 -26.12 8.48
CA SER A 17 24.27 -25.91 7.74
C SER A 17 23.31 -24.92 8.42
N SER A 18 23.41 -24.72 9.73
CA SER A 18 22.51 -23.83 10.48
C SER A 18 22.86 -22.36 10.29
N SER A 19 24.15 -22.04 10.08
CA SER A 19 24.61 -20.66 9.94
C SER A 19 23.98 -19.94 8.75
N CYS A 20 23.86 -20.59 7.58
CA CYS A 20 23.26 -19.95 6.39
C CYS A 20 21.78 -19.56 6.58
N CYS A 21 21.00 -20.38 7.31
CA CYS A 21 19.59 -20.08 7.57
C CYS A 21 19.46 -18.86 8.49
N ASN A 22 20.29 -18.77 9.53
CA ASN A 22 20.27 -17.65 10.45
C ASN A 22 20.66 -16.33 9.76
N TYR A 23 21.71 -16.33 8.92
CA TYR A 23 22.07 -15.14 8.14
C TYR A 23 20.94 -14.69 7.21
N PHE A 24 20.24 -15.63 6.58
CA PHE A 24 19.11 -15.31 5.71
C PHE A 24 17.93 -14.71 6.48
N ILE A 25 17.56 -15.28 7.63
CA ILE A 25 16.49 -14.73 8.49
C ILE A 25 16.84 -13.32 8.94
N ILE A 26 18.10 -13.08 9.35
CA ILE A 26 18.57 -11.74 9.75
C ILE A 26 18.47 -10.78 8.57
N PHE A 27 18.93 -11.18 7.38
CA PHE A 27 18.87 -10.36 6.17
C PHE A 27 17.43 -9.96 5.80
N VAL A 28 16.50 -10.92 5.75
CA VAL A 28 15.08 -10.65 5.47
C VAL A 28 14.46 -9.77 6.54
N SER A 29 14.82 -9.97 7.81
CA SER A 29 14.33 -9.13 8.92
C SER A 29 14.82 -7.69 8.80
N ILE A 30 16.07 -7.47 8.37
CA ILE A 30 16.60 -6.12 8.11
C ILE A 30 15.86 -5.46 6.95
N LEU A 31 15.57 -6.18 5.87
CA LEU A 31 14.79 -5.66 4.74
C LEU A 31 13.35 -5.30 5.15
N LEU A 32 12.70 -6.16 5.94
CA LEU A 32 11.36 -5.87 6.47
C LEU A 32 11.39 -4.64 7.39
N LEU A 33 12.41 -4.54 8.24
CA LEU A 33 12.56 -3.40 9.16
C LEU A 33 12.75 -2.09 8.40
N SER A 34 13.66 -2.05 7.41
CA SER A 34 13.92 -0.84 6.63
C SER A 34 12.69 -0.40 5.83
N SER A 35 11.98 -1.35 5.22
CA SER A 35 10.72 -1.10 4.52
C SER A 35 9.64 -0.56 5.46
N SER A 36 9.50 -1.15 6.66
CA SER A 36 8.50 -0.72 7.65
C SER A 36 8.80 0.66 8.22
N ILE A 37 10.07 1.00 8.44
CA ILE A 37 10.48 2.35 8.84
C ILE A 37 10.18 3.36 7.73
N ALA A 38 10.47 3.03 6.47
CA ALA A 38 10.14 3.90 5.35
C ALA A 38 8.61 4.12 5.25
N CYS A 39 7.81 3.06 5.42
CA CYS A 39 6.35 3.13 5.46
C CYS A 39 5.85 3.99 6.63
N LEU A 40 6.45 3.87 7.80
CA LEU A 40 6.13 4.70 8.97
C LEU A 40 6.43 6.19 8.71
N ILE A 41 7.60 6.50 8.15
CA ILE A 41 7.97 7.88 7.78
C ILE A 41 7.00 8.44 6.74
N LEU A 42 6.66 7.65 5.72
CA LEU A 42 5.68 8.04 4.70
C LEU A 42 4.30 8.27 5.32
N THR A 43 3.87 7.43 6.26
CA THR A 43 2.58 7.57 6.97
C THR A 43 2.54 8.86 7.79
N ILE A 44 3.64 9.19 8.48
CA ILE A 44 3.78 10.45 9.22
C ILE A 44 3.76 11.63 8.25
N ARG A 45 4.53 11.57 7.15
CA ARG A 45 4.55 12.63 6.13
C ARG A 45 3.21 12.81 5.43
N MET A 46 2.51 11.73 5.15
CA MET A 46 1.16 11.76 4.59
C MET A 46 0.24 12.54 5.53
N ARG A 47 0.26 12.24 6.84
CA ARG A 47 -0.56 12.97 7.82
C ARG A 47 -0.29 14.48 7.83
N THR A 48 0.95 14.90 7.59
CA THR A 48 1.33 16.32 7.50
C THR A 48 1.13 16.92 6.11
N SER A 49 0.89 16.10 5.08
CA SER A 49 0.74 16.59 3.71
C SER A 49 -0.66 17.13 3.48
N ASP A 50 -0.77 18.22 2.72
CA ASP A 50 -2.05 18.82 2.34
C ASP A 50 -2.99 17.80 1.66
N LEU A 51 -2.42 16.78 1.02
CA LEU A 51 -3.15 15.70 0.37
C LEU A 51 -4.01 14.88 1.34
N TRP A 52 -3.61 14.78 2.62
CA TRP A 52 -4.40 14.10 3.65
C TRP A 52 -5.63 14.90 4.06
N HIS A 53 -5.54 16.23 4.03
CA HIS A 53 -6.69 17.11 4.23
C HIS A 53 -7.67 17.02 3.05
N LEU A 54 -7.17 16.79 1.83
CA LEU A 54 -8.02 16.52 0.67
C LEU A 54 -8.77 15.18 0.75
N LEU A 55 -8.12 14.15 1.29
CA LEU A 55 -8.76 12.85 1.56
C LEU A 55 -9.85 12.93 2.64
N SER A 56 -9.92 14.07 3.31
CA SER A 56 -10.63 14.22 4.57
C SER A 56 -12.12 14.58 4.34
N ASP A 57 -12.48 15.20 3.22
CA ASP A 57 -13.86 15.66 3.02
C ASP A 57 -14.72 14.72 2.18
N ILE A 58 -14.24 13.50 1.96
CA ILE A 58 -14.79 12.53 1.01
C ILE A 58 -16.09 11.84 1.49
N ASN A 59 -16.39 11.86 2.78
CA ASN A 59 -17.59 11.21 3.33
C ASN A 59 -18.45 12.23 4.07
N SER A 60 -19.77 12.02 4.08
CA SER A 60 -20.74 12.83 4.84
C SER A 60 -20.18 13.21 6.23
N PRO A 61 -20.38 14.46 6.71
CA PRO A 61 -19.69 15.03 7.86
C PRO A 61 -19.65 14.13 9.09
N ASP A 62 -20.70 13.33 9.32
CA ASP A 62 -20.80 12.48 10.50
C ASP A 62 -20.09 11.12 10.40
N LYS A 63 -19.83 10.60 9.18
CA LYS A 63 -19.17 9.29 8.96
C LYS A 63 -17.71 9.41 8.52
N SER A 64 -17.32 10.55 7.95
CA SER A 64 -15.96 10.80 7.44
C SER A 64 -14.88 10.81 8.51
N ALA A 65 -15.14 11.48 9.64
CA ALA A 65 -14.11 11.71 10.66
C ALA A 65 -13.54 10.40 11.21
N ASN A 66 -14.35 9.35 11.28
CA ASN A 66 -13.94 8.03 11.76
C ASN A 66 -13.15 7.26 10.69
N ALA A 67 -13.55 7.34 9.40
CA ALA A 67 -12.85 6.63 8.33
C ALA A 67 -11.38 7.05 8.20
N LYS A 68 -11.07 8.36 8.32
CA LYS A 68 -9.68 8.88 8.31
C LYS A 68 -8.84 8.26 9.42
N LYS A 69 -9.40 8.26 10.64
CA LYS A 69 -8.75 7.73 11.83
C LYS A 69 -8.46 6.25 11.64
N TRP A 70 -9.41 5.48 11.09
CA TRP A 70 -9.23 4.06 10.82
C TRP A 70 -8.17 3.80 9.75
N VAL A 71 -8.16 4.53 8.63
CA VAL A 71 -7.13 4.35 7.58
C VAL A 71 -5.74 4.68 8.13
N PHE A 72 -5.59 5.80 8.83
CA PHE A 72 -4.31 6.16 9.44
C PHE A 72 -3.86 5.14 10.50
N LEU A 73 -4.76 4.75 11.40
CA LEU A 73 -4.46 3.84 12.51
C LEU A 73 -4.16 2.42 12.01
N THR A 74 -4.80 1.98 10.93
CA THR A 74 -4.51 0.67 10.31
C THR A 74 -3.13 0.65 9.65
N ILE A 75 -2.77 1.66 8.86
CA ILE A 75 -1.44 1.75 8.24
C ILE A 75 -0.35 1.85 9.31
N LEU A 76 -0.59 2.66 10.36
CA LEU A 76 0.32 2.79 11.50
C LEU A 76 0.48 1.47 12.24
N GLY A 77 -0.63 0.79 12.53
CA GLY A 77 -0.65 -0.51 13.22
C GLY A 77 0.08 -1.60 12.42
N ILE A 78 -0.11 -1.65 11.11
CA ILE A 78 0.60 -2.58 10.21
C ILE A 78 2.11 -2.30 10.24
N SER A 79 2.51 -1.02 10.15
CA SER A 79 3.92 -0.63 10.19
C SER A 79 4.59 -1.02 11.51
N ILE A 80 3.94 -0.75 12.65
CA ILE A 80 4.46 -1.12 13.97
C ILE A 80 4.51 -2.64 14.13
N GLY A 81 3.46 -3.36 13.71
CA GLY A 81 3.43 -4.81 13.73
C GLY A 81 4.57 -5.43 12.92
N ALA A 82 4.84 -4.91 11.72
CA ALA A 82 5.93 -5.36 10.87
C ALA A 82 7.32 -5.10 11.49
N ILE A 83 7.50 -3.96 12.18
CA ILE A 83 8.72 -3.68 12.96
C ILE A 83 8.90 -4.71 14.07
N LEU A 84 7.84 -5.04 14.81
CA LEU A 84 7.91 -6.05 15.88
C LEU A 84 8.24 -7.44 15.33
N VAL A 85 7.65 -7.82 14.20
CA VAL A 85 7.97 -9.09 13.51
C VAL A 85 9.43 -9.12 13.06
N ALA A 86 9.94 -8.03 12.49
CA ALA A 86 11.34 -7.92 12.08
C ALA A 86 12.31 -8.04 13.26
N LEU A 87 12.05 -7.34 14.37
CA LEU A 87 12.84 -7.46 15.60
C LEU A 87 12.77 -8.89 16.17
N GLY A 88 11.57 -9.49 16.15
CA GLY A 88 11.36 -10.87 16.54
C GLY A 88 12.19 -11.86 15.71
N GLY A 89 12.36 -11.62 14.41
CA GLY A 89 13.22 -12.42 13.54
C GLY A 89 14.70 -12.36 13.92
N VAL A 90 15.22 -11.16 14.20
CA VAL A 90 16.60 -10.96 14.66
C VAL A 90 16.85 -11.64 16.01
N ILE A 91 15.91 -11.51 16.95
CA ILE A 91 15.99 -12.16 18.27
C ILE A 91 15.92 -13.68 18.12
N SER A 92 15.00 -14.18 17.29
CA SER A 92 14.80 -15.62 17.05
C SER A 92 16.07 -16.29 16.50
N ALA A 93 16.79 -15.60 15.61
CA ALA A 93 18.06 -16.08 15.06
C ALA A 93 19.17 -16.24 16.12
N LYS A 94 19.07 -15.55 17.26
CA LYS A 94 20.05 -15.62 18.36
C LYS A 94 19.65 -16.59 19.46
N VAL A 95 18.35 -16.73 19.74
CA VAL A 95 17.84 -17.36 20.96
C VAL A 95 17.40 -18.82 20.74
N ASN A 96 17.26 -19.30 19.50
CA ASN A 96 16.95 -20.71 19.15
C ASN A 96 15.72 -21.33 19.86
N HIS A 97 14.78 -20.51 20.35
CA HIS A 97 13.55 -21.00 20.97
C HIS A 97 12.48 -21.33 19.91
N LYS A 98 11.93 -22.55 19.95
CA LYS A 98 10.93 -23.05 19.00
C LYS A 98 9.66 -22.19 18.94
N CYS A 99 9.20 -21.68 20.10
CA CYS A 99 7.99 -20.85 20.18
C CYS A 99 8.15 -19.51 19.45
N LEU A 100 9.30 -18.85 19.62
CA LEU A 100 9.63 -17.59 18.94
C LEU A 100 9.69 -17.76 17.43
N LEU A 101 10.26 -18.87 16.95
CA LEU A 101 10.29 -19.21 15.53
C LEU A 101 8.87 -19.38 14.95
N SER A 102 7.97 -20.04 15.70
CA SER A 102 6.58 -20.21 15.28
C SER A 102 5.83 -18.88 15.20
N LEU A 103 5.95 -18.03 16.23
CA LEU A 103 5.33 -16.70 16.23
C LEU A 103 5.86 -15.82 15.10
N TYR A 104 7.17 -15.86 14.85
CA TYR A 104 7.79 -15.16 13.73
C TYR A 104 7.22 -15.62 12.38
N SER A 105 7.08 -16.94 12.17
CA SER A 105 6.52 -17.48 10.92
C SER A 105 5.09 -17.00 10.66
N LEU A 106 4.25 -16.98 11.70
CA LEU A 106 2.87 -16.49 11.60
C LEU A 106 2.81 -14.98 11.32
N GLY A 107 3.64 -14.20 12.02
CA GLY A 107 3.75 -12.76 11.79
C GLY A 107 4.26 -12.41 10.39
N MET A 108 5.19 -13.19 9.86
CA MET A 108 5.69 -13.03 8.50
C MET A 108 4.62 -13.34 7.44
N ILE A 109 3.83 -14.40 7.61
CA ILE A 109 2.71 -14.71 6.70
C ILE A 109 1.67 -13.58 6.72
N ALA A 110 1.30 -13.09 7.91
CA ALA A 110 0.37 -11.97 8.04
C ALA A 110 0.89 -10.69 7.35
N SER A 111 2.17 -10.38 7.53
CA SER A 111 2.83 -9.23 6.89
C SER A 111 2.84 -9.36 5.36
N LEU A 112 3.07 -10.58 4.86
CA LEU A 112 3.09 -10.88 3.43
C LEU A 112 1.71 -10.68 2.80
N VAL A 113 0.65 -11.19 3.43
CA VAL A 113 -0.73 -10.95 3.00
C VAL A 113 -1.04 -9.45 2.96
N ALA A 114 -0.62 -8.71 4.00
CA ALA A 114 -0.81 -7.26 4.05
C ALA A 114 -0.07 -6.52 2.92
N LEU A 115 1.16 -6.93 2.57
CA LEU A 115 1.93 -6.35 1.47
C LEU A 115 1.27 -6.59 0.11
N PHE A 116 0.76 -7.79 -0.15
CA PHE A 116 0.09 -8.10 -1.43
C PHE A 116 -1.24 -7.37 -1.56
N ILE A 117 -2.09 -7.41 -0.52
CA ILE A 117 -3.37 -6.71 -0.53
C ILE A 117 -3.14 -5.19 -0.63
N GLY A 118 -2.25 -4.65 0.21
CA GLY A 118 -1.91 -3.23 0.21
C GLY A 118 -1.34 -2.78 -1.13
N GLY A 119 -0.34 -3.49 -1.66
CA GLY A 119 0.28 -3.17 -2.96
C GLY A 119 -0.74 -3.24 -4.11
N GLY A 120 -1.60 -4.25 -4.12
CA GLY A 120 -2.68 -4.37 -5.11
C GLY A 120 -3.69 -3.22 -5.03
N LEU A 121 -4.11 -2.84 -3.81
CA LEU A 121 -5.02 -1.70 -3.59
C LEU A 121 -4.39 -0.38 -4.04
N LEU A 122 -3.09 -0.17 -3.81
CA LEU A 122 -2.39 1.04 -4.24
C LEU A 122 -2.33 1.17 -5.76
N ILE A 123 -2.02 0.07 -6.46
CA ILE A 123 -2.01 0.06 -7.93
C ILE A 123 -3.42 0.27 -8.47
N ALA A 124 -4.42 -0.39 -7.88
CA ALA A 124 -5.82 -0.18 -8.27
C ALA A 124 -6.23 1.29 -8.05
N ALA A 125 -5.81 1.92 -6.95
CA ALA A 125 -6.07 3.33 -6.69
C ALA A 125 -5.41 4.25 -7.73
N ASP A 126 -4.16 3.98 -8.13
CA ASP A 126 -3.49 4.72 -9.20
C ASP A 126 -4.22 4.59 -10.55
N VAL A 127 -4.55 3.36 -10.96
CA VAL A 127 -5.26 3.09 -12.22
C VAL A 127 -6.64 3.75 -12.23
N THR A 128 -7.40 3.62 -11.14
CA THR A 128 -8.74 4.21 -11.02
C THR A 128 -8.70 5.73 -10.97
N ALA A 129 -7.70 6.33 -10.30
CA ALA A 129 -7.50 7.78 -10.31
C ALA A 129 -7.17 8.28 -11.73
N GLY A 130 -6.30 7.58 -12.45
CA GLY A 130 -5.96 7.91 -13.84
C GLY A 130 -7.18 7.83 -14.76
N GLN A 131 -7.94 6.73 -14.70
CA GLN A 131 -9.17 6.56 -15.49
C GLN A 131 -10.24 7.58 -15.13
N ALA A 132 -10.42 7.89 -13.84
CA ALA A 132 -11.41 8.87 -13.41
C ALA A 132 -11.05 10.28 -13.88
N LEU A 133 -9.76 10.63 -13.88
CA LEU A 133 -9.28 11.90 -14.43
C LEU A 133 -9.41 11.95 -15.96
N ASP A 134 -9.14 10.84 -16.65
CA ASP A 134 -9.35 10.72 -18.10
C ASP A 134 -10.84 10.87 -18.47
N ASN A 135 -11.73 10.17 -17.76
CA ASN A 135 -13.18 10.23 -17.97
C ASN A 135 -13.74 11.62 -17.67
N TYR A 136 -13.28 12.26 -16.60
CA TYR A 136 -13.67 13.63 -16.26
C TYR A 136 -13.31 14.61 -17.39
N CYS A 137 -12.09 14.52 -17.92
CA CYS A 137 -11.66 15.42 -18.99
C CYS A 137 -12.33 15.15 -20.35
N ASN A 138 -12.80 13.92 -20.60
CA ASN A 138 -13.44 13.57 -21.87
C ASN A 138 -14.96 13.83 -21.85
N ASN A 139 -15.64 13.51 -20.74
CA ASN A 139 -17.10 13.49 -20.68
C ASN A 139 -17.70 14.54 -19.73
N GLN A 140 -16.89 15.27 -18.97
CA GLN A 140 -17.33 16.21 -17.92
C GLN A 140 -18.25 15.58 -16.84
N THR A 141 -18.40 14.26 -16.82
CA THR A 141 -19.22 13.55 -15.83
C THR A 141 -18.39 13.22 -14.58
N LEU A 142 -18.79 13.77 -13.43
CA LEU A 142 -18.11 13.54 -12.15
C LEU A 142 -18.42 12.19 -11.48
N GLU A 143 -19.18 11.30 -12.11
CA GLU A 143 -19.82 10.16 -11.43
C GLU A 143 -18.85 9.17 -10.76
N GLY A 144 -17.60 9.05 -11.24
CA GLY A 144 -16.57 8.20 -10.62
C GLY A 144 -15.62 8.95 -9.68
N LEU A 145 -15.24 10.18 -10.04
CA LEU A 145 -14.26 10.99 -9.32
C LEU A 145 -14.87 11.62 -8.05
N SER A 146 -16.20 11.80 -8.05
CA SER A 146 -16.92 12.47 -6.97
C SER A 146 -16.90 11.73 -5.64
N ARG A 147 -16.60 10.43 -5.62
CA ARG A 147 -16.54 9.65 -4.38
C ARG A 147 -15.18 9.71 -3.68
N TYR A 148 -14.16 10.32 -4.27
CA TYR A 148 -12.80 10.29 -3.71
C TYR A 148 -12.04 11.62 -3.77
N PHE A 149 -12.47 12.61 -4.54
CA PHE A 149 -11.72 13.87 -4.67
C PHE A 149 -12.62 15.12 -4.75
N THR A 150 -13.88 14.96 -4.37
CA THR A 150 -14.98 15.90 -4.60
C THR A 150 -14.69 17.36 -4.25
N PRO A 151 -14.16 17.71 -3.07
CA PRO A 151 -14.11 19.11 -2.65
C PRO A 151 -12.95 19.87 -3.31
N ALA A 152 -11.76 19.28 -3.35
CA ALA A 152 -10.61 19.90 -4.02
C ALA A 152 -10.83 20.03 -5.53
N LEU A 153 -11.35 18.97 -6.16
CA LEU A 153 -11.58 18.99 -7.61
C LEU A 153 -12.78 19.85 -7.99
N ARG A 154 -13.85 19.92 -7.18
CA ARG A 154 -14.92 20.91 -7.40
C ARG A 154 -14.42 22.33 -7.22
N GLY A 155 -13.54 22.56 -6.24
CA GLY A 155 -12.84 23.84 -6.10
C GLY A 155 -12.05 24.16 -7.35
N LEU A 156 -11.23 23.23 -7.84
CA LEU A 156 -10.47 23.39 -9.08
C LEU A 156 -11.37 23.57 -10.32
N GLU A 157 -12.54 22.96 -10.36
CA GLU A 157 -13.51 23.11 -11.43
C GLU A 157 -14.14 24.51 -11.42
N SER A 158 -14.63 24.98 -10.26
CA SER A 158 -15.16 26.34 -10.11
C SER A 158 -14.10 27.38 -10.44
N LEU A 159 -12.85 27.10 -10.08
CA LEU A 159 -11.68 27.89 -10.45
C LEU A 159 -11.43 27.90 -11.95
N SER A 160 -11.47 26.75 -12.62
CA SER A 160 -11.24 26.69 -14.06
C SER A 160 -12.29 27.49 -14.86
N ILE A 161 -13.55 27.46 -14.45
CA ILE A 161 -14.62 28.26 -15.06
C ILE A 161 -14.40 29.75 -14.81
N ALA A 162 -13.91 30.09 -13.60
CA ALA A 162 -13.57 31.46 -13.24
C ALA A 162 -12.39 31.97 -14.08
N GLU A 163 -11.33 31.19 -14.24
CA GLU A 163 -10.13 31.55 -15.00
C GLU A 163 -10.41 31.79 -16.49
N GLU A 164 -11.41 31.12 -17.07
CA GLU A 164 -11.79 31.39 -18.46
C GLU A 164 -12.42 32.78 -18.68
N LYS A 165 -13.01 33.37 -17.62
CA LYS A 165 -13.81 34.60 -17.68
C LYS A 165 -13.19 35.78 -16.92
N TYR A 166 -12.51 35.51 -15.81
CA TYR A 166 -12.03 36.48 -14.85
C TYR A 166 -10.52 36.36 -14.70
N MET A 167 -9.83 37.46 -14.91
CA MET A 167 -8.39 37.57 -14.67
C MET A 167 -8.16 38.20 -13.31
N CYS A 168 -7.61 37.43 -12.38
CA CYS A 168 -7.32 37.86 -11.01
C CYS A 168 -5.89 38.37 -10.91
N SER A 169 -5.60 39.48 -11.58
CA SER A 169 -4.30 40.15 -11.53
C SER A 169 -4.48 41.66 -11.34
N ALA A 170 -3.51 42.29 -10.66
CA ALA A 170 -3.42 43.73 -10.51
C ALA A 170 -2.99 44.44 -11.81
N LEU A 171 -2.57 43.68 -12.83
CA LEU A 171 -2.11 44.18 -14.12
C LEU A 171 -3.20 44.03 -15.18
N CYS A 172 -3.47 45.11 -15.92
CA CYS A 172 -4.46 45.10 -16.98
C CYS A 172 -3.93 44.34 -18.22
N PRO A 173 -4.65 43.32 -18.74
CA PRO A 173 -4.26 42.62 -19.97
C PRO A 173 -4.31 43.50 -21.22
N CYS A 174 -4.78 44.75 -21.10
CA CYS A 174 -4.78 45.73 -22.17
C CYS A 174 -3.40 46.34 -22.45
N SER A 175 -2.36 46.03 -21.66
CA SER A 175 -1.01 46.48 -21.95
C SER A 175 -0.48 45.86 -23.25
N GLN A 176 0.30 46.62 -24.03
CA GLN A 176 0.96 46.09 -25.24
C GLN A 176 1.84 44.88 -24.93
N SER A 177 2.48 44.85 -23.75
CA SER A 177 3.35 43.75 -23.32
C SER A 177 2.61 42.42 -23.18
N MET A 178 1.38 42.40 -22.64
CA MET A 178 0.60 41.16 -22.56
C MET A 178 0.08 40.71 -23.92
N LYS A 179 -0.23 41.65 -24.82
CA LYS A 179 -0.59 41.32 -26.21
C LYS A 179 0.58 40.63 -26.94
N GLU A 180 1.80 41.15 -26.78
CA GLU A 180 3.01 40.54 -27.35
C GLU A 180 3.30 39.14 -26.79
N GLN A 181 2.88 38.87 -25.55
CA GLN A 181 2.98 37.56 -24.93
C GLN A 181 1.89 36.56 -25.36
N GLY A 182 0.88 37.00 -26.13
CA GLY A 182 -0.16 36.15 -26.71
C GLY A 182 -1.45 36.03 -25.91
N TYR A 183 -1.72 36.92 -24.95
CA TYR A 183 -2.97 36.91 -24.18
C TYR A 183 -4.16 37.50 -24.98
N PRO A 184 -5.37 36.90 -24.88
CA PRO A 184 -6.56 37.36 -25.60
C PRO A 184 -7.13 38.69 -25.04
N GLN A 185 -7.54 39.62 -25.91
CA GLN A 185 -8.01 40.97 -25.54
C GLN A 185 -9.49 41.07 -25.11
N SER A 186 -10.28 39.99 -25.19
CA SER A 186 -11.75 40.05 -25.14
C SER A 186 -12.37 39.84 -23.74
N LEU A 187 -11.70 40.24 -22.65
CA LEU A 187 -12.05 39.79 -21.29
C LEU A 187 -12.22 40.92 -20.28
N VAL A 188 -13.02 40.66 -19.24
CA VAL A 188 -13.43 41.63 -18.21
C VAL A 188 -12.31 41.79 -17.18
N TYR A 189 -11.65 42.96 -17.21
CA TYR A 189 -10.63 43.33 -16.25
C TYR A 189 -11.24 43.86 -14.95
N THR A 190 -10.91 43.27 -13.80
CA THR A 190 -11.53 43.61 -12.50
C THR A 190 -10.84 44.74 -11.75
N GLY A 191 -9.69 45.23 -12.23
CA GLY A 191 -9.23 46.59 -11.97
C GLY A 191 -8.09 46.78 -10.98
N LEU A 192 -8.08 46.11 -9.82
CA LEU A 192 -7.21 46.49 -8.68
C LEU A 192 -6.93 45.37 -7.65
N MET A 193 -7.37 44.13 -7.88
CA MET A 193 -7.32 43.10 -6.84
C MET A 193 -5.97 42.38 -6.85
N THR A 194 -5.28 42.41 -5.70
CA THR A 194 -3.94 41.83 -5.52
C THR A 194 -3.98 40.42 -4.97
N SER A 195 -5.11 39.97 -4.40
CA SER A 195 -5.28 38.61 -3.92
C SER A 195 -6.38 37.86 -4.68
N PHE A 196 -6.10 36.56 -4.87
CA PHE A 196 -6.99 35.63 -5.54
C PHE A 196 -8.37 35.54 -4.88
N ASP A 197 -8.40 35.48 -3.55
CA ASP A 197 -9.64 35.41 -2.77
C ASP A 197 -10.53 36.65 -2.95
N GLN A 198 -9.92 37.83 -2.98
CA GLN A 198 -10.65 39.08 -3.21
C GLN A 198 -11.31 39.09 -4.58
N CYS A 199 -10.60 38.59 -5.60
CA CYS A 199 -11.09 38.50 -6.96
C CYS A 199 -12.32 37.60 -7.06
N LEU A 200 -12.29 36.41 -6.45
CA LEU A 200 -13.41 35.48 -6.43
C LEU A 200 -14.61 36.05 -5.70
N THR A 201 -14.40 36.68 -4.53
CA THR A 201 -15.46 37.35 -3.77
C THR A 201 -16.13 38.46 -4.59
N LYS A 202 -15.34 39.28 -5.32
CA LYS A 202 -15.88 40.34 -6.17
C LYS A 202 -16.63 39.80 -7.39
N ALA A 203 -16.21 38.65 -7.92
CA ALA A 203 -16.92 37.95 -8.98
C ALA A 203 -18.22 37.28 -8.49
N GLY A 204 -18.50 37.29 -7.18
CA GLY A 204 -19.65 36.61 -6.58
C GLY A 204 -19.54 35.08 -6.64
N LEU A 205 -18.31 34.57 -6.75
CA LEU A 205 -18.03 33.13 -6.79
C LEU A 205 -17.76 32.61 -5.38
N GLU A 206 -18.18 31.36 -5.14
CA GLU A 206 -17.89 30.67 -3.88
C GLU A 206 -16.38 30.48 -3.72
N GLN A 207 -15.85 30.84 -2.54
CA GLN A 207 -14.42 30.69 -2.28
C GLN A 207 -14.05 29.20 -2.26
N PRO A 208 -13.04 28.78 -3.04
CA PRO A 208 -12.57 27.41 -3.00
C PRO A 208 -11.99 27.10 -1.61
N PRO A 209 -11.98 25.82 -1.20
CA PRO A 209 -11.26 25.41 -0.01
C PRO A 209 -9.78 25.83 -0.10
N PRO A 210 -9.16 26.30 0.99
CA PRO A 210 -7.77 26.76 0.98
C PRO A 210 -6.79 25.66 0.52
N GLU A 211 -7.15 24.39 0.71
CA GLU A 211 -6.39 23.23 0.23
C GLU A 211 -6.42 23.09 -1.29
N ALA A 212 -7.53 23.48 -1.94
CA ALA A 212 -7.62 23.49 -3.41
C ALA A 212 -6.71 24.58 -3.99
N VAL A 213 -6.69 25.76 -3.37
CA VAL A 213 -5.82 26.87 -3.75
C VAL A 213 -4.35 26.48 -3.58
N SER A 214 -3.98 25.91 -2.43
CA SER A 214 -2.58 25.51 -2.19
C SER A 214 -2.11 24.40 -3.14
N LEU A 215 -2.99 23.45 -3.49
CA LEU A 215 -2.71 22.43 -4.50
C LEU A 215 -2.53 23.06 -5.89
N LEU A 216 -3.41 23.98 -6.28
CA LEU A 216 -3.31 24.69 -7.55
C LEU A 216 -2.00 25.47 -7.63
N THR A 217 -1.67 26.27 -6.61
CA THR A 217 -0.40 27.01 -6.55
C THR A 217 0.80 26.09 -6.72
N LYS A 218 0.80 24.91 -6.08
CA LYS A 218 1.87 23.93 -6.23
C LYS A 218 1.98 23.37 -7.64
N LEU A 219 0.85 23.08 -8.29
CA LEU A 219 0.83 22.58 -9.66
C LEU A 219 1.30 23.66 -10.64
N GLU A 220 0.86 24.90 -10.48
CA GLU A 220 1.27 26.01 -11.35
C GLU A 220 2.76 26.34 -11.20
N THR A 221 3.27 26.32 -9.97
CA THR A 221 4.67 26.66 -9.69
C THR A 221 5.64 25.52 -10.03
N ALA A 222 5.33 24.29 -9.63
CA ALA A 222 6.23 23.15 -9.81
C ALA A 222 6.16 22.54 -11.21
N ASP A 223 4.96 22.44 -11.78
CA ASP A 223 4.71 21.71 -13.02
C ASP A 223 4.38 22.63 -14.21
N SER A 224 4.32 23.96 -13.98
CA SER A 224 4.06 24.99 -15.02
C SER A 224 2.84 24.67 -15.89
N CYS A 225 1.77 24.19 -15.25
CA CYS A 225 0.48 23.92 -15.86
C CYS A 225 -0.58 24.83 -15.25
N SER A 226 -1.68 25.09 -15.95
CA SER A 226 -2.84 25.78 -15.38
C SER A 226 -4.13 25.28 -16.02
N GLY A 227 -5.24 25.32 -15.29
CA GLY A 227 -6.46 24.59 -15.62
C GLY A 227 -6.32 23.08 -15.42
N LEU A 228 -7.44 22.37 -15.25
CA LEU A 228 -7.42 20.93 -14.95
C LEU A 228 -7.17 20.09 -16.21
N CYS A 229 -8.06 20.18 -17.20
CA CYS A 229 -8.03 19.33 -18.39
C CYS A 229 -7.41 20.02 -19.61
N LEU A 230 -7.80 21.26 -19.84
CA LEU A 230 -7.28 22.13 -20.89
C LEU A 230 -6.39 23.20 -20.25
N PRO A 231 -5.41 23.75 -20.99
CA PRO A 231 -4.68 24.91 -20.52
C PRO A 231 -5.65 26.07 -20.28
N SER A 232 -5.55 26.66 -19.10
CA SER A 232 -6.25 27.90 -18.81
C SER A 232 -5.74 29.05 -19.68
N LYS A 233 -6.51 30.13 -19.81
CA LYS A 233 -6.03 31.33 -20.51
C LYS A 233 -5.03 32.11 -19.66
N PHE A 234 -5.13 31.97 -18.34
CA PHE A 234 -4.36 32.73 -17.37
C PHE A 234 -3.85 31.84 -16.26
N TRP A 235 -2.81 32.28 -15.57
CA TRP A 235 -2.39 31.68 -14.31
C TRP A 235 -3.35 32.11 -13.19
N ALA A 236 -3.77 31.17 -12.36
CA ALA A 236 -4.66 31.47 -11.25
C ALA A 236 -3.92 32.18 -10.12
N THR A 237 -2.72 31.69 -9.80
CA THR A 237 -1.97 32.07 -8.59
C THR A 237 -0.59 32.64 -8.89
N ARG A 238 -0.07 32.45 -10.11
CA ARG A 238 1.23 33.01 -10.52
C ARG A 238 1.08 34.41 -11.11
N ASP A 239 2.14 35.19 -10.92
CA ASP A 239 2.27 36.49 -11.57
C ASP A 239 2.36 36.32 -13.10
N MET A 240 1.62 37.15 -13.82
CA MET A 240 1.52 37.11 -15.28
C MET A 240 2.58 37.98 -15.96
N GLU A 241 3.23 38.89 -15.22
CA GLU A 241 4.10 39.92 -15.83
C GLU A 241 5.31 39.32 -16.56
N SER A 242 5.85 38.22 -16.02
CA SER A 242 7.06 37.56 -16.52
C SER A 242 6.80 36.24 -17.26
N LEU A 243 5.55 35.77 -17.32
CA LEU A 243 5.21 34.42 -17.74
C LEU A 243 4.31 34.41 -18.98
N LYS A 244 4.70 33.58 -19.95
CA LYS A 244 3.85 33.25 -21.10
C LYS A 244 2.55 32.57 -20.63
N PRO A 245 1.48 32.63 -21.44
CA PRO A 245 0.26 31.87 -21.18
C PRO A 245 0.58 30.38 -20.96
N PRO A 246 -0.11 29.72 -20.03
CA PRO A 246 0.13 28.32 -19.73
C PRO A 246 -0.17 27.48 -20.98
N GLN A 247 0.75 26.56 -21.31
CA GLN A 247 0.70 25.79 -22.56
C GLN A 247 0.03 24.41 -22.37
N SER A 248 -0.19 23.98 -21.13
CA SER A 248 -0.76 22.67 -20.81
C SER A 248 -1.63 22.69 -19.56
N GLY A 249 -2.71 21.90 -19.58
CA GLY A 249 -3.52 21.61 -18.40
C GLY A 249 -2.78 20.73 -17.38
N CYS A 250 -3.19 20.80 -16.12
CA CYS A 250 -2.56 20.10 -15.00
C CYS A 250 -2.88 18.60 -14.90
N LYS A 251 -3.74 18.06 -15.77
CA LYS A 251 -4.08 16.63 -15.83
C LYS A 251 -2.86 15.73 -15.77
N LYS A 252 -1.85 16.00 -16.61
CA LYS A 252 -0.64 15.17 -16.70
C LYS A 252 0.21 15.28 -15.44
N ALA A 253 0.34 16.49 -14.89
CA ALA A 253 1.06 16.72 -13.64
C ALA A 253 0.42 15.97 -12.47
N ILE A 254 -0.91 16.12 -12.31
CA ILE A 254 -1.70 15.42 -11.29
C ILE A 254 -1.53 13.90 -11.44
N ARG A 255 -1.74 13.36 -12.64
CA ARG A 255 -1.55 11.91 -12.91
C ARG A 255 -0.14 11.45 -12.55
N ASN A 256 0.89 12.20 -12.93
CA ASN A 256 2.27 11.87 -12.60
C ASN A 256 2.53 11.88 -11.09
N LYS A 257 1.89 12.76 -10.31
CA LYS A 257 1.99 12.74 -8.83
C LYS A 257 1.32 11.49 -8.26
N PHE A 258 0.14 11.11 -8.75
CA PHE A 258 -0.56 9.89 -8.32
C PHE A 258 0.25 8.63 -8.66
N THR A 259 0.70 8.48 -9.91
CA THR A 259 1.51 7.33 -10.35
C THR A 259 2.88 7.31 -9.67
N GLY A 260 3.46 8.49 -9.44
CA GLY A 260 4.69 8.69 -8.70
C GLY A 260 4.61 8.17 -7.26
N VAL A 261 3.49 8.43 -6.58
CA VAL A 261 3.32 8.06 -5.17
C VAL A 261 2.71 6.68 -5.02
N PHE A 262 1.52 6.44 -5.56
CA PHE A 262 0.78 5.20 -5.33
C PHE A 262 1.21 4.07 -6.26
N GLY A 263 1.46 4.38 -7.53
CA GLY A 263 1.92 3.39 -8.51
C GLY A 263 3.26 2.78 -8.11
N TRP A 264 4.29 3.60 -7.91
CA TRP A 264 5.62 3.13 -7.49
C TRP A 264 5.63 2.47 -6.12
N LEU A 265 4.89 3.01 -5.15
CA LEU A 265 4.80 2.41 -3.81
C LEU A 265 4.13 1.03 -3.87
N GLY A 266 3.04 0.89 -4.64
CA GLY A 266 2.35 -0.38 -4.84
C GLY A 266 3.25 -1.42 -5.51
N VAL A 267 3.96 -1.05 -6.57
CA VAL A 267 4.93 -1.93 -7.26
C VAL A 267 6.06 -2.34 -6.29
N ALA A 268 6.61 -1.41 -5.53
CA ALA A 268 7.65 -1.70 -4.55
C ALA A 268 7.17 -2.68 -3.46
N MET A 269 5.92 -2.54 -2.98
CA MET A 269 5.32 -3.47 -2.02
C MET A 269 5.17 -4.88 -2.60
N LEU A 270 4.72 -5.01 -3.85
CA LEU A 270 4.60 -6.31 -4.52
C LEU A 270 5.95 -6.99 -4.74
N ILE A 271 6.97 -6.25 -5.18
CA ILE A 271 8.33 -6.78 -5.36
C ILE A 271 8.89 -7.26 -4.01
N THR A 272 8.73 -6.45 -2.96
CA THR A 272 9.18 -6.79 -1.60
C THR A 272 8.48 -8.06 -1.10
N GLY A 273 7.16 -8.17 -1.29
CA GLY A 273 6.40 -9.37 -0.98
C GLY A 273 6.89 -10.59 -1.76
N GLY A 274 7.18 -10.44 -3.05
CA GLY A 274 7.74 -11.51 -3.89
C GLY A 274 9.10 -12.02 -3.42
N ILE A 275 10.01 -11.12 -3.04
CA ILE A 275 11.32 -11.47 -2.46
C ILE A 275 11.13 -12.25 -1.15
N MET A 276 10.16 -11.84 -0.31
CA MET A 276 9.85 -12.56 0.93
C MET A 276 9.30 -13.97 0.67
N VAL A 277 8.40 -14.14 -0.30
CA VAL A 277 7.88 -15.48 -0.71
C VAL A 277 9.05 -16.37 -1.14
N ALA A 278 9.89 -15.89 -2.06
CA ALA A 278 11.04 -16.64 -2.55
C ALA A 278 11.98 -17.06 -1.40
N GLY A 279 12.19 -16.16 -0.45
CA GLY A 279 12.94 -16.43 0.77
C GLY A 279 12.34 -17.52 1.64
N MET A 280 11.03 -17.46 1.89
CA MET A 280 10.32 -18.49 2.67
C MET A 280 10.40 -19.86 2.01
N VAL A 281 10.20 -19.95 0.69
CA VAL A 281 10.29 -21.22 -0.05
C VAL A 281 11.70 -21.81 0.06
N GLY A 282 12.73 -20.97 -0.03
CA GLY A 282 14.13 -21.39 0.15
C GLY A 282 14.42 -21.93 1.55
N VAL A 283 13.91 -21.26 2.60
CA VAL A 283 14.08 -21.67 4.00
C VAL A 283 13.30 -22.95 4.31
N CYS A 284 12.03 -23.03 3.91
CA CYS A 284 11.19 -24.21 4.08
C CYS A 284 11.79 -25.43 3.37
N SER A 285 12.31 -25.26 2.16
CA SER A 285 12.94 -26.37 1.41
C SER A 285 14.17 -26.94 2.12
N LYS A 286 14.94 -26.12 2.85
CA LYS A 286 16.08 -26.59 3.64
C LYS A 286 15.65 -27.23 4.97
N LEU A 287 14.67 -26.64 5.65
CA LEU A 287 14.17 -27.16 6.93
C LEU A 287 13.43 -28.49 6.77
N CYS A 288 12.60 -28.63 5.73
CA CYS A 288 11.86 -29.86 5.45
C CYS A 288 12.75 -31.00 4.94
N ARG A 289 13.97 -30.71 4.47
CA ARG A 289 14.92 -31.72 4.02
C ARG A 289 15.87 -32.19 5.10
N SER A 290 15.83 -31.59 6.29
CA SER A 290 16.53 -32.16 7.45
C SER A 290 15.80 -33.46 7.79
N PRO A 291 16.40 -34.64 7.53
CA PRO A 291 15.75 -35.90 7.87
C PRO A 291 15.40 -35.81 9.35
N SER A 292 14.13 -36.05 9.69
CA SER A 292 13.79 -36.36 11.06
C SER A 292 14.60 -37.61 11.36
N ILE A 293 15.78 -37.44 11.96
CA ILE A 293 16.54 -38.52 12.55
C ILE A 293 15.70 -38.91 13.76
N ASP A 294 14.70 -39.72 13.43
CA ASP A 294 14.25 -40.90 14.12
C ASP A 294 14.61 -40.86 15.60
N GLY A 295 13.59 -40.55 16.40
CA GLY A 295 13.40 -41.13 17.73
C GLY A 295 13.18 -42.66 17.66
N ARG A 296 13.93 -43.37 16.79
CA ARG A 296 13.86 -44.81 16.57
C ARG A 296 15.15 -45.51 17.01
N ARG A 297 15.87 -44.93 17.99
CA ARG A 297 17.08 -45.55 18.58
C ARG A 297 17.10 -45.74 20.10
N GLU A 298 16.04 -45.39 20.84
CA GLU A 298 15.99 -45.63 22.31
C GLU A 298 14.93 -46.61 22.79
N VAL A 299 14.39 -47.47 21.92
CA VAL A 299 13.58 -48.65 22.36
C VAL A 299 14.25 -49.97 21.95
N GLN A 300 15.57 -49.99 21.76
CA GLN A 300 16.31 -51.22 21.42
C GLN A 300 17.58 -51.44 22.25
N ALA A 301 17.60 -50.91 23.48
CA ALA A 301 18.65 -51.18 24.46
C ALA A 301 18.05 -51.60 25.81
N ASP A 302 17.00 -52.44 25.80
CA ASP A 302 16.61 -53.18 27.02
C ASP A 302 15.74 -54.42 26.75
N LEU A 303 16.04 -55.18 25.70
CA LEU A 303 15.68 -56.59 25.66
C LEU A 303 16.96 -57.39 25.88
N GLY A 304 17.29 -57.53 27.16
CA GLY A 304 18.18 -58.56 27.64
C GLY A 304 17.70 -59.93 27.18
N SER A 305 18.67 -60.75 26.77
CA SER A 305 18.82 -62.14 27.20
C SER A 305 17.61 -62.72 27.97
N SER A 306 16.65 -63.27 27.25
CA SER A 306 15.90 -64.44 27.68
C SER A 306 15.61 -65.27 26.44
N GLU A 307 16.48 -66.26 26.24
CA GLU A 307 16.06 -67.54 25.67
C GLU A 307 14.85 -68.07 26.46
N GLU A 308 14.02 -68.85 25.77
CA GLU A 308 12.81 -69.52 26.24
C GLU A 308 11.55 -68.64 26.37
N VAL A 309 10.67 -68.76 25.36
CA VAL A 309 9.26 -69.18 25.42
C VAL A 309 8.70 -68.92 24.01
N VAL A 310 8.81 -69.88 23.11
CA VAL A 310 7.74 -70.88 22.84
C VAL A 310 6.39 -70.21 22.51
N SER A 311 6.24 -69.90 21.22
CA SER A 311 5.04 -70.22 20.42
C SER A 311 3.65 -70.13 21.06
N VAL A 312 3.09 -68.92 21.26
CA VAL A 312 1.63 -68.73 21.20
C VAL A 312 1.30 -67.29 20.78
N GLN A 313 0.69 -67.15 19.60
CA GLN A 313 -0.31 -66.15 19.19
C GLN A 313 -0.12 -65.70 17.75
N LYS A 314 -0.34 -66.67 16.87
CA LYS A 314 -0.81 -66.47 15.50
C LYS A 314 -2.33 -66.66 15.51
N LYS A 315 -3.09 -65.67 15.96
CA LYS A 315 -4.55 -65.54 15.74
C LYS A 315 -5.05 -64.27 16.41
N VAL A 316 -6.02 -63.61 15.78
CA VAL A 316 -6.78 -62.44 16.23
C VAL A 316 -6.17 -61.09 15.84
N SER A 317 -6.41 -60.66 14.59
CA SER A 317 -7.01 -59.34 14.30
C SER A 317 -7.23 -59.17 12.79
N ASP A 318 -7.92 -60.14 12.18
CA ASP A 318 -8.66 -59.92 10.95
C ASP A 318 -10.14 -59.93 11.36
N ASP A 319 -10.68 -58.80 11.85
CA ASP A 319 -12.13 -58.61 12.05
C ASP A 319 -12.47 -57.21 12.60
N VAL A 320 -12.09 -56.11 11.93
CA VAL A 320 -12.72 -54.79 12.18
C VAL A 320 -12.68 -53.90 10.93
N TRP A 321 -13.31 -54.32 9.83
CA TRP A 321 -13.73 -53.39 8.75
C TRP A 321 -15.08 -53.85 8.18
N SER A 322 -16.15 -53.57 8.92
CA SER A 322 -17.50 -53.52 8.39
C SER A 322 -18.34 -52.58 9.25
N LYS A 323 -18.47 -51.33 8.78
CA LYS A 323 -19.71 -50.57 8.96
C LYS A 323 -19.75 -49.41 7.98
N ASP A 324 -20.55 -49.64 6.96
CA ASP A 324 -21.19 -48.63 6.14
C ASP A 324 -21.87 -47.58 7.01
N THR A 325 -21.62 -46.30 6.70
CA THR A 325 -22.56 -45.23 7.03
C THR A 325 -22.71 -44.35 5.80
N TYR A 326 -23.75 -44.65 5.04
CA TYR A 326 -24.43 -43.70 4.16
C TYR A 326 -24.75 -42.43 4.95
N LEU A 327 -24.41 -41.26 4.40
CA LEU A 327 -24.93 -39.99 4.90
C LEU A 327 -25.48 -39.19 3.73
N ASP A 328 -26.78 -38.98 3.83
CA ASP A 328 -27.69 -38.47 2.83
C ASP A 328 -27.38 -37.04 2.37
N THR A 329 -27.67 -36.86 1.08
CA THR A 329 -28.12 -35.64 0.42
C THR A 329 -28.94 -34.70 1.32
N ALA A 330 -28.41 -33.49 1.58
CA ALA A 330 -29.19 -32.34 2.03
C ALA A 330 -29.43 -31.39 0.86
N GLU A 331 -30.70 -31.24 0.53
CA GLU A 331 -31.27 -30.41 -0.52
C GLU A 331 -30.96 -28.91 -0.32
N THR A 332 -30.72 -28.22 -1.43
CA THR A 332 -30.63 -26.76 -1.51
C THR A 332 -32.02 -26.18 -1.82
N PRO A 333 -32.61 -25.31 -0.98
CA PRO A 333 -33.83 -24.62 -1.34
C PRO A 333 -33.53 -23.42 -2.26
N ARG A 334 -34.12 -23.46 -3.46
CA ARG A 334 -34.23 -22.33 -4.40
C ARG A 334 -35.06 -21.20 -3.79
N GLY A 335 -34.41 -20.12 -3.39
CA GLY A 335 -35.03 -18.85 -3.03
C GLY A 335 -35.51 -18.08 -4.27
N ARG A 336 -36.80 -17.77 -4.28
CA ARG A 336 -37.63 -17.29 -5.38
C ARG A 336 -37.53 -15.77 -5.56
N PHE A 337 -37.56 -15.35 -6.83
CA PHE A 337 -37.72 -13.98 -7.33
C PHE A 337 -38.84 -13.20 -6.61
N GLY A 338 -38.54 -11.96 -6.21
CA GLY A 338 -39.52 -10.95 -5.81
C GLY A 338 -39.27 -9.65 -6.59
N ARG A 339 -39.96 -9.49 -7.72
CA ARG A 339 -40.14 -8.23 -8.44
C ARG A 339 -41.22 -7.43 -7.69
N ARG A 340 -40.97 -6.18 -7.34
CA ARG A 340 -42.04 -5.18 -7.13
C ARG A 340 -41.74 -3.94 -7.97
N LEU A 341 -42.81 -3.55 -8.66
CA LEU A 341 -43.04 -2.27 -9.34
C LEU A 341 -43.07 -1.12 -8.32
#